data_AF-A0A562IGR8-F1
#
_entry.id   AF-A0A562IGR8-F1
#
_cell.length_a   1.000
_cell.length_b   1.000
_cell.length_c   1.000
_cell.angle_alpha   90.00
_cell.angle_beta   90.00
_cell.angle_gamma   90.00
#
_symmetry.space_group_name_H-M   'P 1'
#
loop_
_entity.id
_entity.type
_entity.pdbx_description
1 polymer ?
#
loop_
_entity_poly.entity_id
_entity_poly.type
_entity_poly.pdbx_seq_one_letter_code
_entity_poly.pdbx_strand_id
1 'polypeptide(L)'
;MRARLPAVVRVADHHAAGPHWICAACAQPWPCPTWTNLPIDAALRRALLPGFSLLTRQAIRDLRGRPEGPEPPEIVKRFLWFLPLTDEEARAVARRLR
;
A
#
# COMPACT_ATOMS: atom_id res chain seq x y z
N MET A 1 -30.84 -15.60 -10.33
CA MET A 1 -29.50 -15.07 -10.67
C MET A 1 -29.56 -13.55 -10.63
N ARG A 2 -29.01 -12.89 -9.59
CA ARG A 2 -28.98 -11.42 -9.53
C ARG A 2 -27.72 -10.94 -10.25
N ALA A 3 -27.90 -10.21 -11.34
CA ALA A 3 -26.82 -9.46 -11.96
C ALA A 3 -26.29 -8.43 -10.95
N ARG A 4 -25.04 -8.60 -10.51
CA ARG A 4 -24.34 -7.62 -9.68
C ARG A 4 -23.83 -6.55 -10.63
N LEU A 5 -24.53 -5.42 -10.72
CA LEU A 5 -23.98 -4.21 -11.33
C LEU A 5 -22.61 -3.95 -10.67
N PRO A 6 -21.54 -3.61 -11.41
CA PRO A 6 -20.31 -3.18 -10.77
C PRO A 6 -20.66 -1.88 -10.04
N ALA A 7 -20.72 -1.95 -8.71
CA ALA A 7 -20.66 -0.75 -7.90
C ALA A 7 -19.43 0.01 -8.40
N VAL A 8 -19.61 1.27 -8.80
CA VAL A 8 -18.49 2.16 -9.09
C VAL A 8 -17.74 2.30 -7.77
N VAL A 9 -16.75 1.44 -7.55
CA VAL A 9 -16.01 1.36 -6.31
C VAL A 9 -15.16 2.62 -6.22
N ARG A 10 -15.46 3.49 -5.26
CA ARG A 10 -14.64 4.67 -5.01
C ARG A 10 -13.39 4.23 -4.25
N VAL A 11 -12.22 4.68 -4.71
CA VAL A 11 -10.93 4.45 -4.04
C VAL A 11 -10.98 4.86 -2.56
N ALA A 12 -11.72 5.92 -2.23
CA ALA A 12 -11.88 6.42 -0.86
C ALA A 12 -12.50 5.38 0.09
N ASP A 13 -13.33 4.46 -0.41
CA ASP A 13 -13.94 3.41 0.41
C ASP A 13 -12.91 2.31 0.75
N HIS A 14 -11.82 2.22 -0.01
CA HIS A 14 -10.74 1.26 0.18
C HIS A 14 -9.67 1.79 1.14
N HIS A 15 -9.99 1.83 2.43
CA HIS A 15 -9.07 2.22 3.48
C HIS A 15 -8.63 1.02 4.33
N ALA A 16 -7.53 1.17 5.05
CA ALA A 16 -7.05 0.21 6.03
C ALA A 16 -6.36 0.95 7.18
N ALA A 17 -6.29 0.27 8.32
CA ALA A 17 -5.49 0.70 9.45
C ALA A 17 -4.58 -0.46 9.92
N GLY A 18 -3.55 -0.10 10.67
CA GLY A 18 -2.74 -1.08 11.39
C GLY A 18 -3.54 -1.83 12.47
N PRO A 19 -3.01 -2.95 12.99
CA PRO A 19 -1.68 -3.46 12.67
C PRO A 19 -1.71 -4.46 11.49
N HIS A 20 -2.88 -4.88 11.02
CA HIS A 20 -2.98 -5.94 10.00
C HIS A 20 -2.94 -5.42 8.56
N TRP A 21 -3.25 -4.14 8.34
CA TRP A 21 -3.20 -3.51 7.01
C TRP A 21 -4.02 -4.29 5.96
N ILE A 22 -5.24 -4.65 6.35
CA ILE A 22 -6.24 -5.30 5.50
C ILE A 22 -7.27 -4.26 5.11
N CYS A 23 -7.60 -4.20 3.82
CA CYS A 23 -8.58 -3.27 3.28
C CYS A 23 -9.98 -3.58 3.84
N ALA A 24 -10.64 -2.57 4.41
CA ALA A 24 -11.98 -2.72 4.98
C ALA A 24 -13.04 -3.07 3.92
N ALA A 25 -12.87 -2.64 2.67
CA ALA A 25 -13.84 -2.85 1.62
C ALA A 25 -13.76 -4.23 0.94
N CYS A 26 -12.55 -4.77 0.75
CA CYS A 26 -12.34 -6.00 -0.02
C CYS A 26 -11.58 -7.11 0.71
N ALA A 27 -11.21 -6.89 1.98
CA ALA A 27 -10.46 -7.84 2.81
C ALA A 27 -9.11 -8.29 2.22
N GLN A 28 -8.55 -7.56 1.27
CA GLN A 28 -7.24 -7.82 0.68
C GLN A 28 -6.13 -7.04 1.41
N PRO A 29 -4.85 -7.47 1.31
CA PRO A 29 -3.72 -6.67 1.75
C PRO A 29 -3.79 -5.26 1.16
N TRP A 30 -3.72 -4.23 2.02
CA TRP A 30 -3.73 -2.82 1.62
C TRP A 30 -2.30 -2.28 1.37
N PRO A 31 -2.02 -1.48 0.33
CA PRO A 31 -2.93 -1.00 -0.71
C PRO A 31 -3.43 -2.15 -1.58
N CYS A 32 -4.75 -2.26 -1.73
CA CYS A 32 -5.40 -3.36 -2.44
C CYS A 32 -5.49 -3.08 -3.95
N PRO A 33 -5.94 -4.04 -4.79
CA PRO A 33 -6.02 -3.85 -6.24
C PRO A 33 -6.75 -2.59 -6.71
N THR A 34 -7.79 -2.14 -6.01
CA THR A 34 -8.47 -0.87 -6.31
C THR A 34 -7.54 0.34 -6.26
N TRP A 35 -6.58 0.36 -5.34
CA TRP A 35 -5.55 1.39 -5.26
C TRP A 35 -4.48 1.18 -6.32
N THR A 36 -3.90 -0.03 -6.39
CA THR A 36 -2.72 -0.31 -7.23
C THR A 36 -3.03 -0.31 -8.73
N ASN A 37 -4.29 -0.42 -9.13
CA ASN A 37 -4.72 -0.33 -10.52
C ASN A 37 -5.04 1.11 -10.97
N LEU A 38 -4.87 2.12 -10.09
CA LEU A 38 -5.09 3.50 -10.49
C LEU A 38 -4.07 3.94 -11.54
N PRO A 39 -4.49 4.69 -12.58
CA PRO A 39 -3.55 5.34 -13.47
C PRO A 39 -2.84 6.47 -12.71
N ILE A 40 -1.56 6.24 -12.37
CA ILE A 40 -0.75 7.23 -11.63
C ILE A 40 0.10 8.05 -12.60
N ASP A 41 -0.32 9.28 -12.83
CA ASP A 41 0.51 10.28 -13.49
C ASP A 41 1.52 10.93 -12.52
N ALA A 42 2.36 11.83 -13.05
CA ALA A 42 3.38 12.53 -12.25
C ALA A 42 2.78 13.47 -11.18
N ALA A 43 1.60 14.05 -11.41
CA ALA A 43 0.96 14.95 -10.46
C ALA A 43 0.40 14.17 -9.28
N LEU A 44 -0.34 13.09 -9.55
CA LEU A 44 -0.88 12.19 -8.55
C LEU A 44 0.24 11.48 -7.77
N ARG A 45 1.32 11.05 -8.43
CA ARG A 45 2.50 10.49 -7.75
C ARG A 45 3.06 11.45 -6.69
N ARG A 46 3.22 12.73 -7.04
CA ARG A 46 3.70 13.76 -6.10
C ARG A 46 2.72 13.99 -4.95
N ALA A 47 1.42 13.95 -5.23
CA ALA A 47 0.39 14.11 -4.20
C ALA A 47 0.33 12.92 -3.22
N LEU A 48 0.54 11.69 -3.69
CA LEU A 48 0.49 10.48 -2.85
C LEU A 48 1.72 10.32 -1.96
N LEU A 49 2.89 10.76 -2.42
CA LEU A 49 4.18 10.44 -1.79
C LEU A 49 4.26 10.80 -0.29
N PRO A 50 3.86 11.99 0.18
CA PRO A 50 3.97 12.34 1.61
C PRO A 50 3.10 11.44 2.48
N GLY A 51 1.83 11.25 2.11
CA GLY A 51 0.88 10.42 2.86
C GLY A 51 1.31 8.96 2.90
N PHE A 52 1.68 8.40 1.76
CA PHE A 52 2.11 7.00 1.69
C PHE A 52 3.47 6.75 2.35
N SER A 53 4.36 7.73 2.42
CA SER A 53 5.59 7.62 3.20
C SER A 53 5.32 7.47 4.71
N LEU A 54 4.34 8.22 5.24
CA LEU A 54 3.91 8.09 6.63
C LEU A 54 3.26 6.73 6.91
N LEU A 55 2.37 6.28 6.02
CA LEU A 55 1.73 4.96 6.14
C LEU A 55 2.76 3.83 6.04
N THR A 56 3.75 3.94 5.16
CA THR A 56 4.82 2.95 5.00
C THR A 56 5.62 2.82 6.31
N ARG A 57 5.97 3.93 6.96
CA ARG A 57 6.65 3.89 8.26
C ARG A 57 5.82 3.16 9.33
N GLN A 58 4.51 3.42 9.40
CA GLN A 58 3.64 2.69 10.32
C GLN A 58 3.57 1.21 9.97
N ALA A 59 3.40 0.87 8.69
CA ALA A 59 3.31 -0.51 8.24
C ALA A 59 4.59 -1.31 8.51
N ILE A 60 5.77 -0.70 8.36
CA ILE A 60 7.04 -1.32 8.75
C ILE A 60 7.04 -1.66 10.24
N ARG A 61 6.58 -0.75 11.11
CA ARG A 61 6.49 -1.03 12.56
C ARG A 61 5.51 -2.16 12.88
N ASP A 62 4.39 -2.22 12.18
CA ASP A 62 3.33 -3.16 12.49
C ASP A 62 3.59 -4.57 11.94
N LEU A 63 4.20 -4.67 10.75
CA LEU A 63 4.32 -5.92 10.00
C LEU A 63 5.69 -6.60 10.12
N ARG A 64 6.76 -5.84 10.38
CA ARG A 64 8.13 -6.39 10.48
C ARG A 64 8.21 -7.41 11.62
N GLY A 65 8.91 -8.51 11.36
CA GLY A 65 9.24 -9.53 12.37
C GLY A 65 8.08 -10.48 12.69
N ARG A 66 6.97 -10.41 11.94
CA ARG A 66 5.91 -11.42 12.02
C ARG A 66 6.40 -12.72 11.38
N PRO A 67 6.12 -13.90 11.99
CA PRO A 67 6.31 -15.18 11.31
C PRO A 67 5.57 -15.16 9.97
N GLU A 68 6.28 -15.49 8.89
CA GLU A 68 5.75 -15.50 7.51
C GLU A 68 5.27 -14.13 6.99
N GLY A 69 5.60 -13.04 7.69
CA GLY A 69 5.26 -11.67 7.31
C GLY A 69 6.22 -11.10 6.26
N PRO A 70 5.82 -9.99 5.59
CA PRO A 70 6.68 -9.35 4.61
C PRO A 70 7.90 -8.71 5.28
N GLU A 71 9.04 -8.80 4.61
CA GLU A 71 10.26 -8.11 5.00
C GLU A 71 10.14 -6.60 4.76
N PRO A 72 10.88 -5.74 5.49
CA PRO A 72 10.77 -4.29 5.35
C PRO A 72 10.86 -3.74 3.91
N PRO A 73 11.73 -4.25 3.01
CA PRO A 73 11.75 -3.80 1.61
C PRO A 73 10.48 -4.17 0.83
N GLU A 74 9.87 -5.32 1.14
CA GLU A 74 8.61 -5.76 0.53
C GLU A 74 7.44 -4.88 0.98
N ILE A 75 7.43 -4.47 2.26
CA ILE A 75 6.48 -3.48 2.78
C ILE A 75 6.63 -2.14 2.04
N VAL A 76 7.87 -1.68 1.83
CA VAL A 76 8.13 -0.45 1.07
C VAL A 76 7.59 -0.55 -0.35
N LYS A 77 7.89 -1.63 -1.08
CA LYS A 77 7.38 -1.84 -2.44
C LYS A 77 5.86 -1.92 -2.49
N ARG A 78 5.24 -2.56 -1.51
CA ARG A 78 3.79 -2.68 -1.40
C ARG A 78 3.12 -1.31 -1.18
N PHE A 79 3.61 -0.50 -0.26
CA PHE A 79 2.99 0.78 0.06
C PHE A 79 3.35 1.87 -0.95
N LEU A 80 4.57 1.89 -1.47
CA LEU A 80 5.03 2.84 -2.49
C LEU A 80 4.95 2.27 -3.91
N TRP A 81 3.93 1.45 -4.19
CA TRP A 81 3.73 0.73 -5.46
C TRP A 81 3.79 1.61 -6.72
N PHE A 82 3.49 2.90 -6.58
CA PHE A 82 3.51 3.89 -7.66
C PHE A 82 4.91 4.46 -7.97
N LEU A 83 5.94 3.97 -7.27
CA LEU A 83 7.35 4.24 -7.53
C LEU A 83 8.02 2.98 -8.12
N PRO A 84 8.78 3.11 -9.21
CA PRO A 84 9.49 1.97 -9.82
C PRO A 84 10.78 1.66 -9.04
N LEU A 85 10.64 1.25 -7.77
CA LEU A 85 11.78 0.97 -6.89
C LEU A 85 12.40 -0.39 -7.22
N THR A 86 13.72 -0.40 -7.38
CA THR A 86 14.54 -1.60 -7.31
C THR A 86 14.56 -2.16 -5.88
N ASP A 87 15.00 -3.41 -5.71
CA ASP A 87 15.15 -4.00 -4.38
C ASP A 87 16.16 -3.24 -3.51
N GLU A 88 17.20 -2.71 -4.12
CA GLU A 88 18.22 -1.94 -3.41
C GLU A 88 17.66 -0.60 -2.92
N GLU A 89 16.91 0.11 -3.76
CA GLU A 89 16.24 1.35 -3.37
C GLU A 89 15.20 1.09 -2.29
N ALA A 90 14.39 0.02 -2.41
CA ALA A 90 13.42 -0.35 -1.39
C ALA A 90 14.10 -0.65 -0.04
N ARG A 91 15.24 -1.37 -0.05
CA ARG A 91 16.08 -1.58 1.14
C ARG A 91 16.58 -0.26 1.71
N ALA A 92 17.08 0.64 0.87
CA ALA A 92 17.58 1.95 1.31
C ALA A 92 16.48 2.81 1.95
N VAL A 93 15.29 2.82 1.35
CA VAL A 93 14.11 3.51 1.91
C VAL A 93 13.69 2.87 3.23
N ALA A 94 13.60 1.54 3.32
CA ALA A 94 13.25 0.85 4.56
C ALA A 94 14.21 1.22 5.72
N ARG A 95 15.51 1.35 5.42
CA ARG A 95 16.52 1.81 6.40
C ARG A 95 16.37 3.28 6.84
N ARG A 96 15.73 4.13 6.03
CA ARG A 96 15.47 5.55 6.38
C ARG A 96 14.15 5.73 7.15
N LEU A 97 13.20 4.82 6.93
CA LEU A 97 11.89 4.89 7.56
C LEU A 97 11.82 4.22 8.93
N ARG A 98 12.79 3.37 9.27
CA ARG A 98 12.93 2.71 10.59
C ARG A 98 13.05 3.70 11.75
#